data_AF-A0AAV8GH45-F1
#
_entry.id   AF-A0AAV8GH45-F1
#
_cell.length_a   1.000
_cell.length_b   1.000
_cell.length_c   1.000
_cell.angle_alpha   90.00
_cell.angle_beta   90.00
_cell.angle_gamma   90.00
#
_symmetry.space_group_name_H-M   'P 1'
#
loop_
_entity.id
_entity.type
_entity.pdbx_description
1 polymer ?
#
loop_
_entity_poly.entity_id
_entity_poly.type
_entity_poly.pdbx_seq_one_letter_code
_entity_poly.pdbx_strand_id
1 'polypeptide(L)'
;MENGSDLLEWLGPDASIRVFSYLEHPADLVRATAVSRSWRQFVIANGLSKSLCTKLCPEVSYFSGIKEITPLGTVQLDESNSTTEWRNHERDHKIYTYINSFLVSTEGATSCISHCIGASSTDHFPEESIENTLEPREEVDWRQSYWSSVGEMDPAVPESLMYLLNYDLAFVDEIMIRPLQS
;
A
#
# COMPACT_ATOMS: atom_id res chain seq x y z
N MET A 1 10.82 32.80 34.41
CA MET A 1 10.40 32.30 33.08
C MET A 1 10.45 30.79 33.19
N GLU A 2 9.29 30.15 33.30
CA GLU A 2 9.25 28.68 33.29
C GLU A 2 9.71 28.23 31.90
N ASN A 3 10.83 27.51 31.85
CA ASN A 3 11.19 26.73 30.67
C ASN A 3 10.04 25.75 30.46
N GLY A 4 9.19 26.01 29.47
CA GLY A 4 8.15 25.06 29.07
C GLY A 4 8.84 23.75 28.69
N SER A 5 8.75 22.77 29.58
CA SER A 5 9.33 21.45 29.38
C SER A 5 8.68 20.82 28.14
N ASP A 6 9.45 20.20 27.27
CA ASP A 6 8.89 19.49 26.11
C ASP A 6 7.96 18.37 26.62
N LEU A 7 6.80 18.20 25.99
CA LEU A 7 5.83 17.16 26.36
C LEU A 7 6.50 15.78 26.41
N LEU A 8 7.45 15.54 25.49
CA LEU A 8 8.22 14.29 25.42
C LEU A 8 9.10 14.07 26.67
N GLU A 9 9.72 15.14 27.18
CA GLU A 9 10.52 15.07 28.41
C GLU A 9 9.64 14.85 29.64
N TRP A 10 8.46 15.48 29.66
CA TRP A 10 7.52 15.38 30.78
C TRP A 10 6.83 14.00 30.87
N LEU A 11 6.39 13.45 29.73
CA LEU A 11 5.74 12.14 29.68
C LEU A 11 6.74 10.98 29.78
N GLY A 12 7.97 11.19 29.32
CA GLY A 12 8.92 10.11 29.08
C GLY A 12 8.61 9.29 27.82
N PRO A 13 9.55 8.43 27.39
CA PRO A 13 9.47 7.76 26.09
C PRO A 13 8.29 6.80 25.98
N ASP A 14 8.04 5.92 26.95
CA ASP A 14 6.99 4.90 26.86
C ASP A 14 5.58 5.50 26.81
N ALA A 15 5.31 6.50 27.65
CA ALA A 15 4.03 7.19 27.65
C ALA A 15 3.85 8.00 26.36
N SER A 16 4.93 8.62 25.86
CA SER A 16 4.90 9.33 24.58
C SER A 16 4.63 8.39 23.41
N ILE A 17 5.27 7.21 23.33
CA ILE A 17 4.96 6.20 22.29
C ILE A 17 3.47 5.84 22.36
N ARG A 18 2.94 5.60 23.55
CA ARG A 18 1.53 5.25 23.73
C ARG A 18 0.60 6.39 23.28
N VAL A 19 0.90 7.64 23.64
CA VAL A 19 0.13 8.81 23.19
C VAL A 19 0.13 8.92 21.66
N PHE A 20 1.30 8.83 21.02
CA PHE A 20 1.40 8.92 19.57
C PHE A 20 0.79 7.71 18.87
N SER A 21 0.71 6.54 19.53
CA SER A 21 0.07 5.34 18.97
C SER A 21 -1.45 5.49 18.74
N TYR A 22 -2.07 6.50 19.36
CA TYR A 22 -3.48 6.89 19.14
C TYR A 22 -3.67 7.83 17.93
N LEU A 23 -2.59 8.24 17.25
CA LEU A 23 -2.69 8.96 15.98
C LEU A 23 -2.99 7.96 14.87
N GLU A 24 -4.28 7.72 14.62
CA GLU A 24 -4.76 6.75 13.64
C GLU A 24 -4.70 7.27 12.20
N HIS A 25 -4.78 8.58 12.00
CA HIS A 25 -4.70 9.16 10.67
C HIS A 25 -3.25 9.51 10.30
N PRO A 26 -2.73 9.07 9.13
CA PRO A 26 -1.35 9.34 8.70
C PRO A 26 -0.98 10.83 8.71
N ALA A 27 -1.92 11.71 8.33
CA ALA A 27 -1.71 13.15 8.35
C ALA A 27 -1.44 13.71 9.75
N ASP A 28 -2.00 13.11 10.80
CA ASP A 28 -1.79 13.58 12.18
C ASP A 28 -0.37 13.26 12.65
N LEU A 29 0.14 12.09 12.26
CA LEU A 29 1.54 11.73 12.53
C LEU A 29 2.51 12.66 11.80
N VAL A 30 2.22 13.01 10.53
CA VAL A 30 3.03 13.99 9.77
C VAL A 30 2.99 15.36 10.44
N ARG A 31 1.80 15.83 10.85
CA ARG A 31 1.66 17.09 11.59
C ARG A 31 2.44 17.08 12.89
N ALA A 32 2.46 15.95 13.62
CA ALA A 32 3.27 15.77 14.81
C ALA A 32 4.77 15.97 14.52
N THR A 33 5.28 15.47 13.39
CA THR A 33 6.69 15.72 13.00
C THR A 33 6.98 17.18 12.63
N ALA A 34 5.96 17.98 12.31
CA ALA A 34 6.12 19.40 11.99
C ALA A 34 6.12 20.30 13.23
N VAL A 35 5.72 19.78 14.41
CA VAL A 35 5.66 20.54 15.67
C VAL A 35 7.05 21.01 16.10
N SER A 36 8.04 20.11 16.11
CA SER A 36 9.40 20.42 16.53
C SER A 36 10.40 19.38 15.99
N ARG A 37 11.70 19.70 16.11
CA ARG A 37 12.77 18.74 15.81
C ARG A 37 12.76 17.53 16.77
N SER A 38 12.45 17.74 18.04
CA SER A 38 12.37 16.66 19.03
C SER A 38 11.25 15.68 18.70
N TRP A 39 10.07 16.18 18.32
CA TRP A 39 8.93 15.35 17.90
C TRP A 39 9.23 14.59 16.63
N ARG A 40 9.82 15.25 15.62
CA ARG A 40 10.28 14.57 14.41
C ARG A 40 11.26 13.45 14.73
N GLN A 41 12.27 13.70 15.56
CA GLN A 41 13.26 12.71 15.94
C GLN A 41 12.63 11.53 16.67
N PHE A 42 11.71 11.82 17.58
CA PHE A 42 10.99 10.81 18.35
C PHE A 42 10.13 9.89 17.46
N VAL A 43 9.36 10.47 16.53
CA VAL A 43 8.52 9.71 15.59
C VAL A 43 9.35 8.79 14.71
N ILE A 44 10.48 9.31 14.18
CA ILE A 44 11.38 8.57 13.29
C ILE A 44 12.10 7.45 14.04
N ALA A 45 12.72 7.76 15.18
CA ALA A 45 13.52 6.81 15.96
C ALA A 45 12.68 5.65 16.50
N ASN A 46 11.41 5.90 16.84
CA ASN A 46 10.50 4.85 17.34
C ASN A 46 9.72 4.13 16.22
N GLY A 47 9.98 4.44 14.94
CA GLY A 47 9.34 3.74 13.82
C GLY A 47 7.82 3.87 13.78
N LEU A 48 7.25 4.98 14.26
CA LEU A 48 5.81 5.11 14.44
C LEU A 48 5.03 5.08 13.10
N SER A 49 5.62 5.58 12.01
CA SER A 49 5.01 5.46 10.67
C SER A 49 4.87 4.01 10.23
N LYS A 50 5.86 3.16 10.55
CA LYS A 50 5.82 1.71 10.27
C LYS A 50 4.73 1.05 11.11
N SER A 51 4.67 1.37 12.40
CA SER A 51 3.63 0.85 13.30
C SER A 51 2.23 1.21 12.81
N LEU A 52 2.01 2.45 12.39
CA LEU A 52 0.74 2.87 11.80
C LEU A 52 0.44 2.11 10.50
N CYS A 53 1.43 1.95 9.62
CA CYS A 53 1.26 1.21 8.36
C CYS A 53 0.83 -0.23 8.61
N THR A 54 1.46 -0.91 9.56
CA THR A 54 1.06 -2.29 9.93
C THR A 54 -0.31 -2.39 10.57
N LYS A 55 -0.83 -1.30 11.17
CA LYS A 55 -2.21 -1.26 11.69
C LYS A 55 -3.23 -1.09 10.56
N LEU A 56 -2.92 -0.26 9.56
CA LEU A 56 -3.78 -0.01 8.41
C LEU A 56 -3.77 -1.17 7.41
N CYS A 57 -2.61 -1.77 7.18
CA CYS A 57 -2.38 -2.86 6.24
C CYS A 57 -1.41 -3.88 6.87
N PRO A 58 -1.94 -4.92 7.55
CA PRO A 58 -1.12 -5.94 8.23
C PRO A 58 -0.12 -6.64 7.30
N GLU A 59 -0.42 -6.75 6.01
CA GLU A 59 0.41 -7.38 4.98
C GLU A 59 1.78 -6.71 4.83
N VAL A 60 1.87 -5.41 5.16
CA VAL A 60 3.13 -4.66 5.16
C VAL A 60 4.13 -5.23 6.17
N SER A 61 3.67 -5.97 7.19
CA SER A 61 4.55 -6.66 8.15
C SER A 61 5.43 -7.74 7.51
N TYR A 62 5.05 -8.29 6.35
CA TYR A 62 5.85 -9.25 5.60
C TYR A 62 7.07 -8.64 4.90
N PHE A 63 7.16 -7.31 4.81
CA PHE A 63 8.30 -6.66 4.18
C PHE A 63 9.57 -6.89 5.00
N SER A 64 10.49 -7.67 4.44
CA SER A 64 11.76 -8.04 5.09
C SER A 64 12.74 -6.87 5.21
N GLY A 65 12.59 -5.85 4.38
CA GLY A 65 13.38 -4.64 4.44
C GLY A 65 13.08 -3.70 3.28
N ILE A 66 13.46 -2.44 3.45
CA ILE A 66 13.32 -1.42 2.42
C ILE A 66 14.71 -1.09 1.86
N LYS A 67 14.85 -1.17 0.54
CA LYS A 67 16.07 -0.81 -0.16
C LYS A 67 15.78 0.29 -1.17
N GLU A 68 16.37 1.45 -0.94
CA GLU A 68 16.36 2.53 -1.91
C GLU A 68 17.26 2.14 -3.08
N ILE A 69 16.69 2.07 -4.28
CA ILE A 69 17.47 1.84 -5.50
C ILE A 69 18.06 3.18 -5.92
N THR A 70 19.20 3.54 -5.34
CA THR A 70 19.95 4.72 -5.81
C THR A 70 20.59 4.37 -7.16
N PRO A 71 20.40 5.17 -8.22
CA PRO A 71 21.07 4.94 -9.49
C PRO A 71 22.60 4.92 -9.29
N LEU A 72 23.26 3.98 -9.98
CA LEU A 72 24.66 3.63 -9.81
C LEU A 72 25.56 4.88 -9.92
N GLY A 73 26.23 5.29 -8.85
CA GLY A 73 27.20 6.40 -8.89
C GLY A 73 27.46 7.18 -7.60
N THR A 74 26.72 6.93 -6.51
CA THR A 74 27.02 7.58 -5.22
C THR A 74 28.02 6.74 -4.42
N VAL A 75 29.23 7.27 -4.31
CA VAL A 75 30.30 6.73 -3.43
C VAL A 75 29.77 6.72 -2.00
N GLN A 76 29.60 5.53 -1.42
CA GLN A 76 29.35 5.38 0.02
C GLN A 76 30.67 5.64 0.73
N LEU A 77 30.80 6.82 1.34
CA LEU A 77 31.84 7.12 2.32
C LEU A 77 31.59 6.25 3.56
N ASP A 78 32.65 5.73 4.16
CA ASP A 78 32.63 4.98 5.43
C ASP A 78 31.91 5.81 6.51
N GLU A 79 30.64 5.52 6.72
CA GLU A 79 29.78 6.19 7.69
C GLU A 79 29.68 5.35 8.96
N SER A 80 29.63 6.01 10.12
CA SER A 80 29.50 5.31 11.39
C SER A 80 28.16 4.57 11.45
N ASN A 81 28.10 3.50 12.26
CA ASN A 81 26.87 2.73 12.45
C ASN A 81 25.70 3.60 12.92
N SER A 82 25.92 4.57 13.83
CA SER A 82 24.84 5.42 14.34
C SER A 82 24.29 6.39 13.29
N THR A 83 25.15 6.91 12.40
CA THR A 83 24.70 7.72 11.26
C THR A 83 23.94 6.88 10.24
N THR A 84 24.32 5.62 10.08
CA THR A 84 23.68 4.67 9.17
C THR A 84 22.31 4.24 9.68
N GLU A 85 22.19 3.93 10.98
CA GLU A 85 20.92 3.58 11.64
C GLU A 85 19.90 4.73 11.56
N TRP A 86 20.31 5.95 11.90
CA TRP A 86 19.43 7.12 11.80
C TRP A 86 18.95 7.34 10.36
N ARG A 87 19.83 7.21 9.36
CA ARG A 87 19.44 7.29 7.94
C ARG A 87 18.46 6.20 7.54
N ASN A 88 18.62 4.99 8.06
CA ASN A 88 17.68 3.91 7.83
C ASN A 88 16.30 4.24 8.41
N HIS A 89 16.24 4.73 9.65
CA HIS A 89 14.97 5.16 10.24
C HIS A 89 14.33 6.33 9.47
N GLU A 90 15.10 7.31 9.02
CA GLU A 90 14.56 8.42 8.22
C GLU A 90 14.01 7.95 6.88
N ARG A 91 14.72 7.02 6.21
CA ARG A 91 14.25 6.41 4.95
C ARG A 91 12.96 5.64 5.17
N ASP A 92 12.94 4.75 6.16
CA ASP A 92 11.76 3.96 6.52
C ASP A 92 10.58 4.89 6.82
N HIS A 93 10.80 5.93 7.63
CA HIS A 93 9.76 6.91 7.94
C HIS A 93 9.18 7.56 6.68
N LYS A 94 10.02 7.99 5.72
CA LYS A 94 9.54 8.59 4.46
C LYS A 94 8.68 7.62 3.66
N ILE A 95 9.14 6.38 3.51
CA ILE A 95 8.48 5.35 2.69
C ILE A 95 7.17 4.89 3.34
N TYR A 96 7.18 4.58 4.64
CA TYR A 96 5.94 4.22 5.34
C TYR A 96 4.94 5.37 5.39
N THR A 97 5.41 6.62 5.50
CA THR A 97 4.50 7.78 5.42
C THR A 97 3.87 7.92 4.04
N TYR A 98 4.65 7.66 2.97
CA TYR A 98 4.13 7.62 1.60
C TYR A 98 3.10 6.49 1.41
N ILE A 99 3.42 5.26 1.83
CA ILE A 99 2.48 4.13 1.77
C ILE A 99 1.22 4.43 2.57
N ASN A 100 1.34 4.94 3.79
CA ASN A 100 0.20 5.33 4.62
C ASN A 100 -0.69 6.37 3.94
N SER A 101 -0.10 7.36 3.27
CA SER A 101 -0.87 8.35 2.53
C SER A 101 -1.64 7.74 1.36
N PHE A 102 -1.09 6.71 0.72
CA PHE A 102 -1.76 5.96 -0.35
C PHE A 102 -2.89 5.09 0.19
N LEU A 103 -2.67 4.38 1.30
CA LEU A 103 -3.67 3.52 1.94
C LEU A 103 -4.91 4.29 2.42
N VAL A 104 -4.75 5.56 2.78
CA VAL A 104 -5.86 6.42 3.25
C VAL A 104 -6.39 7.33 2.14
N SER A 105 -5.76 7.33 0.95
CA SER A 105 -6.22 8.14 -0.17
C SER A 105 -7.54 7.62 -0.72
N THR A 106 -8.57 8.46 -0.68
CA THR A 106 -9.87 8.19 -1.32
C THR A 106 -9.92 8.72 -2.75
N GLU A 107 -8.86 9.37 -3.24
CA GLU A 107 -8.86 9.94 -4.59
C GLU A 107 -8.71 8.83 -5.63
N GLY A 108 -9.86 8.51 -6.25
CA GLY A 108 -10.01 7.81 -7.51
C GLY A 108 -9.15 6.57 -7.62
N ALA A 109 -9.61 5.45 -7.06
CA ALA A 109 -9.08 4.13 -7.36
C ALA A 109 -9.06 3.95 -8.89
N THR A 110 -7.94 4.28 -9.52
CA THR A 110 -7.70 3.96 -10.91
C THR A 110 -7.57 2.45 -10.98
N SER A 111 -8.11 1.85 -12.04
CA SER A 111 -7.93 0.41 -12.24
C SER A 111 -6.43 0.11 -12.16
N CYS A 112 -6.06 -0.74 -11.19
CA CYS A 112 -4.68 -1.19 -11.08
C CYS A 112 -4.31 -2.12 -12.24
N ILE A 113 -5.29 -2.56 -13.03
CA ILE A 113 -5.14 -3.41 -14.20
C ILE A 113 -4.73 -2.56 -15.41
N SER A 114 -3.65 -2.98 -16.08
CA SER A 114 -3.18 -2.48 -17.35
C SER A 114 -3.94 -3.09 -18.52
N HIS A 115 -3.93 -4.42 -18.63
CA HIS A 115 -4.63 -5.16 -19.68
C HIS A 115 -4.78 -6.64 -19.31
N CYS A 116 -5.65 -7.34 -20.03
CA CYS A 116 -5.83 -8.78 -19.91
C CYS A 116 -4.64 -9.53 -20.52
N ILE A 117 -4.12 -10.52 -19.80
CA ILE A 117 -3.12 -11.47 -20.31
C ILE A 117 -3.83 -12.69 -20.92
N GLY A 118 -4.86 -13.20 -20.23
CA GLY A 118 -5.65 -14.32 -20.73
C GLY A 118 -6.52 -14.95 -19.65
N ALA A 119 -7.40 -15.85 -20.10
CA ALA A 119 -8.21 -16.71 -19.25
C ALA A 119 -7.75 -18.17 -19.36
N SER A 120 -8.02 -18.98 -18.35
CA SER A 120 -7.78 -20.44 -18.40
C SER A 120 -8.58 -21.12 -19.51
N SER A 121 -9.78 -20.62 -19.81
CA SER A 121 -10.66 -21.07 -20.88
C SER A 121 -11.57 -19.92 -21.35
N THR A 122 -12.15 -20.06 -22.54
CA THR A 122 -13.23 -19.21 -23.04
C THR A 122 -14.07 -20.06 -23.99
N ASP A 123 -15.41 -20.05 -23.85
CA ASP A 123 -16.31 -20.82 -24.71
C ASP A 123 -16.71 -20.05 -25.98
N HIS A 124 -17.31 -18.87 -25.85
CA HIS A 124 -17.82 -18.03 -26.92
C HIS A 124 -16.83 -16.92 -27.25
N PHE A 125 -15.63 -17.31 -27.70
CA PHE A 125 -14.64 -16.35 -28.17
C PHE A 125 -14.99 -15.85 -29.59
N PRO A 126 -14.93 -14.53 -29.87
CA PRO A 126 -14.46 -13.45 -29.00
C PRO A 126 -15.56 -12.71 -28.22
N GLU A 127 -16.82 -13.13 -28.30
CA GLU A 127 -17.96 -12.40 -27.73
C GLU A 127 -17.94 -12.30 -26.20
N GLU A 128 -17.54 -13.38 -25.51
CA GLU A 128 -17.55 -13.50 -24.03
C GLU A 128 -16.11 -13.56 -23.48
N SER A 129 -15.23 -12.74 -24.06
CA SER A 129 -13.82 -12.75 -23.77
C SER A 129 -13.45 -12.03 -22.47
N ILE A 130 -12.24 -12.29 -21.95
CA ILE A 130 -11.75 -11.68 -20.71
C ILE A 130 -11.72 -10.14 -20.77
N GLU A 131 -11.55 -9.54 -21.94
CA GLU A 131 -11.53 -8.08 -22.15
C GLU A 131 -12.81 -7.40 -21.67
N ASN A 132 -13.96 -8.09 -21.77
CA ASN A 132 -15.23 -7.59 -21.29
C ASN A 132 -15.25 -7.33 -19.78
N THR A 133 -14.42 -8.04 -19.00
CA THR A 133 -14.33 -7.87 -17.54
C THR A 133 -13.68 -6.55 -17.12
N LEU A 134 -13.01 -5.85 -18.05
CA LEU A 134 -12.46 -4.52 -17.79
C LEU A 134 -13.50 -3.41 -17.95
N GLU A 135 -14.66 -3.70 -18.55
CA GLU A 135 -15.74 -2.74 -18.72
C GLU A 135 -16.59 -2.70 -17.43
N PRO A 136 -16.62 -1.57 -16.70
CA PRO A 136 -17.38 -1.47 -15.46
C PRO A 136 -18.90 -1.50 -15.66
N ARG A 137 -19.39 -1.24 -16.88
CA ARG A 137 -20.82 -1.29 -17.20
C ARG A 137 -21.23 -2.70 -17.54
N GLU A 138 -22.42 -3.10 -17.09
CA GLU A 138 -22.98 -4.43 -17.43
C GLU A 138 -23.22 -4.63 -18.92
N GLU A 139 -23.48 -3.54 -19.66
CA GLU A 139 -23.77 -3.60 -21.09
C GLU A 139 -23.18 -2.38 -21.80
N VAL A 140 -22.52 -2.61 -22.93
CA VAL A 140 -22.00 -1.58 -23.84
C VAL A 140 -22.38 -1.95 -25.27
N ASP A 141 -22.97 -1.02 -26.00
CA ASP A 141 -23.40 -1.20 -27.40
C ASP A 141 -24.24 -2.48 -27.62
N TRP A 142 -25.17 -2.75 -26.71
CA TRP A 142 -26.05 -3.94 -26.72
C TRP A 142 -25.33 -5.28 -26.48
N ARG A 143 -24.11 -5.24 -25.94
CA ARG A 143 -23.32 -6.41 -25.55
C ARG A 143 -23.11 -6.43 -24.06
N GLN A 144 -23.37 -7.56 -23.43
CA GLN A 144 -23.12 -7.74 -22.01
C GLN A 144 -21.61 -7.84 -21.74
N SER A 145 -21.16 -7.18 -20.69
CA SER A 145 -19.75 -7.15 -20.26
C SER A 145 -19.47 -8.27 -19.27
N TYR A 146 -19.30 -9.48 -19.78
CA TYR A 146 -18.88 -10.63 -18.97
C TYR A 146 -17.87 -11.51 -19.70
N TRP A 147 -17.19 -12.33 -18.90
CA TRP A 147 -16.44 -13.48 -19.36
C TRP A 147 -17.14 -14.76 -18.94
N SER A 148 -17.03 -15.77 -19.78
CA SER A 148 -17.54 -17.11 -19.57
C SER A 148 -16.46 -18.14 -19.92
N SER A 149 -16.52 -19.22 -19.15
CA SER A 149 -15.66 -20.36 -19.30
C SER A 149 -16.29 -21.44 -20.17
N VAL A 150 -15.45 -22.32 -20.74
CA VAL A 150 -15.92 -23.63 -21.27
C VAL A 150 -16.59 -24.48 -20.18
N GLY A 151 -16.25 -24.22 -18.92
CA GLY A 151 -16.65 -25.03 -17.79
C GLY A 151 -15.84 -26.31 -17.69
N GLU A 152 -15.85 -26.90 -16.50
CA GLU A 152 -15.17 -28.15 -16.23
C GLU A 152 -16.02 -29.01 -15.28
N MET A 153 -16.10 -30.30 -15.57
CA MET A 153 -16.87 -31.26 -14.77
C MET A 153 -16.14 -31.63 -13.48
N ASP A 154 -14.80 -31.59 -13.52
CA ASP A 154 -13.96 -31.82 -12.35
C ASP A 154 -13.80 -30.53 -11.53
N PRO A 155 -14.37 -30.43 -10.32
CA PRO A 155 -14.24 -29.23 -9.48
C PRO A 155 -12.81 -29.00 -8.97
N ALA A 156 -11.89 -29.96 -9.15
CA ALA A 156 -10.49 -29.80 -8.79
C ALA A 156 -9.68 -28.99 -9.82
N VAL A 157 -10.23 -28.77 -11.02
CA VAL A 157 -9.58 -27.97 -12.06
C VAL A 157 -9.95 -26.50 -11.84
N PRO A 158 -8.98 -25.62 -11.56
CA PRO A 158 -9.27 -24.21 -11.32
C PRO A 158 -9.51 -23.47 -12.63
N GLU A 159 -10.39 -22.47 -12.57
CA GLU A 159 -10.51 -21.44 -13.61
C GLU A 159 -9.93 -20.12 -13.12
N SER A 160 -9.27 -19.40 -14.03
CA SER A 160 -8.51 -18.20 -13.67
C SER A 160 -8.51 -17.15 -14.76
N LEU A 161 -8.60 -15.89 -14.35
CA LEU A 161 -8.38 -14.72 -15.17
C LEU A 161 -7.05 -14.08 -14.78
N MET A 162 -6.24 -13.76 -15.78
CA MET A 162 -4.90 -13.22 -15.58
C MET A 162 -4.82 -11.83 -16.20
N TYR A 163 -4.37 -10.87 -15.40
CA TYR A 163 -4.25 -9.46 -15.77
C TYR A 163 -2.83 -8.97 -15.50
N LEU A 164 -2.33 -8.07 -16.34
CA LEU A 164 -1.13 -7.30 -16.04
C LEU A 164 -1.52 -6.06 -15.24
N LEU A 165 -0.75 -5.72 -14.20
CA LEU A 165 -0.96 -4.51 -13.41
C LEU A 165 -0.16 -3.32 -13.98
N ASN A 166 -0.65 -2.10 -13.75
CA ASN A 166 0.01 -0.84 -14.15
C ASN A 166 1.26 -0.52 -13.32
N TYR A 167 1.42 -1.16 -12.17
CA TYR A 167 2.44 -0.85 -11.19
C TYR A 167 3.08 -2.14 -10.67
N ASP A 168 4.37 -2.08 -10.33
CA ASP A 168 5.11 -3.18 -9.70
C ASP A 168 4.57 -3.53 -8.31
N LEU A 169 3.88 -2.57 -7.67
CA LEU A 169 3.15 -2.74 -6.42
C LEU A 169 1.78 -2.10 -6.57
N ALA A 170 0.73 -2.89 -6.41
CA ALA A 170 -0.66 -2.44 -6.39
C ALA A 170 -1.33 -2.91 -5.10
N PHE A 171 -2.16 -2.03 -4.52
CA PHE A 171 -3.05 -2.41 -3.43
C PHE A 171 -4.43 -2.70 -4.03
N VAL A 172 -4.93 -3.91 -3.80
CA VAL A 172 -6.27 -4.32 -4.25
C VAL A 172 -7.19 -4.25 -3.04
N ASP A 173 -8.03 -3.23 -3.01
CA ASP A 173 -9.00 -3.03 -1.92
C ASP A 173 -10.25 -3.87 -2.11
N GLU A 174 -10.78 -3.93 -3.35
CA GLU A 174 -12.00 -4.65 -3.67
C GLU A 174 -11.87 -5.41 -4.99
N ILE A 175 -12.44 -6.62 -5.03
CA ILE A 175 -12.63 -7.40 -6.26
C ILE A 175 -14.12 -7.60 -6.46
N MET A 176 -14.66 -6.97 -7.49
CA MET A 176 -16.09 -7.02 -7.82
C MET A 176 -16.38 -8.24 -8.69
N ILE A 177 -17.07 -9.24 -8.12
CA ILE A 177 -17.52 -10.43 -8.85
C ILE A 177 -19.05 -10.45 -8.86
N ARG A 178 -19.63 -10.47 -10.06
CA ARG A 178 -21.08 -10.58 -10.25
C ARG A 178 -21.38 -11.80 -11.13
N PRO A 179 -22.03 -12.84 -10.59
CA PRO A 179 -22.51 -13.94 -11.41
C PRO A 179 -23.54 -13.44 -12.42
N LEU A 180 -23.44 -13.88 -13.67
CA LEU A 180 -24.45 -13.61 -14.67
C LEU A 180 -25.77 -14.31 -14.26
N GLN A 181 -26.87 -13.57 -14.21
CA GLN A 181 -28.19 -14.13 -13.94
C GLN A 181 -28.83 -14.53 -15.27
N SER A 182 -29.24 -15.80 -15.36
CA SER A 182 -29.94 -16.40 -16.51
C SER A 182 -31.38 -16.76 -16.17
#